data_AF-A0A2T3AXM2-F1
#
_entry.id   AF-A0A2T3AXM2-F1
#
_cell.length_a   1.000
_cell.length_b   1.000
_cell.length_c   1.000
_cell.angle_alpha   90.00
_cell.angle_beta   90.00
_cell.angle_gamma   90.00
#
_symmetry.space_group_name_H-M   'P 1'
#
loop_
_entity.id
_entity.type
_entity.pdbx_description
1 polymer ?
#
loop_
_entity_poly.entity_id
_entity_poly.type
_entity_poly.pdbx_seq_one_letter_code
_entity_poly.pdbx_strand_id
1 'polypeptide(L)'
;MLKRPYPVAAGLMDKQDFAASMIAEEHNSFGRQHTEMLEEHFEEITRNDHSRKVAAGDILRGMLIRGRLQAAVFDVFMQLCLQGVCSLSALEHPVDWNYRAPEGTCLSWILRMLYVFGCFRVNWSSVQENWGIRPSRRWVEYDAPILWLGTMIGRSFTSLDVVFDIIRTTNQLGPIHSDSLTQLAEGFQPNEAWKADINLNRPQRWYGSGTFAFWLPENVEACIIQQGFDDAAMALSQDFYKRLERTEMHYAVFFDINRDVFDTDVQQGERDVRDWISEDA
;
A
#
# COMPACT_ATOMS: atom_id res chain seq x y z
N MET A 1 -17.23 -10.79 17.98
CA MET A 1 -17.42 -9.33 17.91
C MET A 1 -18.90 -9.03 17.73
N LEU A 2 -19.49 -8.26 18.65
CA LEU A 2 -20.85 -7.75 18.49
C LEU A 2 -20.88 -6.79 17.29
N LYS A 3 -21.56 -7.17 16.19
CA LYS A 3 -21.86 -6.27 15.08
C LYS A 3 -22.75 -5.15 15.62
N ARG A 4 -22.18 -3.98 15.96
CA ARG A 4 -23.00 -2.80 16.25
C ARG A 4 -23.75 -2.44 14.96
N PRO A 5 -25.09 -2.30 15.00
CA PRO A 5 -25.86 -1.96 13.82
C PRO A 5 -25.42 -0.58 13.29
N TYR A 6 -25.28 -0.46 11.98
CA TYR A 6 -24.76 0.73 11.29
C TYR A 6 -25.74 1.90 11.39
N PRO A 7 -25.25 3.11 11.66
CA PRO A 7 -26.09 4.29 11.79
C PRO A 7 -26.28 4.97 10.41
N VAL A 8 -27.05 4.35 9.51
CA VAL A 8 -27.39 4.94 8.20
C VAL A 8 -28.28 6.16 8.43
N ALA A 9 -27.95 7.31 7.80
CA ALA A 9 -28.62 8.60 8.00
C ALA A 9 -28.52 9.19 9.43
N ALA A 10 -27.56 8.74 10.24
CA ALA A 10 -27.32 9.33 11.56
C ALA A 10 -26.57 10.66 11.50
N GLY A 11 -26.66 11.40 12.61
CA GLY A 11 -25.94 12.66 12.77
C GLY A 11 -24.43 12.47 12.69
N LEU A 12 -23.71 13.54 12.32
CA LEU A 12 -22.25 13.53 12.16
C LEU A 12 -21.53 12.96 13.40
N MET A 13 -22.02 13.26 14.60
CA MET A 13 -21.46 12.78 15.86
C MET A 13 -21.50 11.25 15.97
N ASP A 14 -22.61 10.61 15.59
CA ASP A 14 -22.75 9.15 15.65
C ASP A 14 -21.83 8.46 14.63
N LYS A 15 -21.66 9.08 13.45
CA LYS A 15 -20.74 8.61 12.41
C LYS A 15 -19.28 8.73 12.83
N GLN A 16 -18.91 9.84 13.49
CA GLN A 16 -17.59 10.05 14.04
C GLN A 16 -17.27 9.03 15.14
N ASP A 17 -18.22 8.76 16.03
CA ASP A 17 -18.07 7.77 17.10
C ASP A 17 -17.92 6.35 16.53
N PHE A 18 -18.72 6.01 15.52
CA PHE A 18 -18.64 4.74 14.83
C PHE A 18 -17.30 4.55 14.09
N ALA A 19 -16.86 5.56 13.33
CA ALA A 19 -15.59 5.54 12.60
C ALA A 19 -14.38 5.48 13.56
N ALA A 20 -14.39 6.26 14.64
CA ALA A 20 -13.32 6.28 15.63
C ALA A 20 -13.13 4.90 16.31
N SER A 21 -14.22 4.17 16.56
CA SER A 21 -14.15 2.80 17.08
C SER A 21 -13.42 1.86 16.11
N MET A 22 -13.73 1.93 14.81
CA MET A 22 -13.05 1.10 13.80
C MET A 22 -11.58 1.49 13.65
N ILE A 23 -11.26 2.79 13.62
CA ILE A 23 -9.88 3.28 13.56
C ILE A 23 -9.08 2.74 14.75
N ALA A 24 -9.66 2.78 15.95
CA ALA A 24 -9.05 2.21 17.14
C ALA A 24 -8.89 0.68 17.05
N GLU A 25 -9.88 -0.05 16.51
CA GLU A 25 -9.77 -1.49 16.27
C GLU A 25 -8.67 -1.84 15.26
N GLU A 26 -8.57 -1.10 14.14
CA GLU A 26 -7.51 -1.26 13.14
C GLU A 26 -6.15 -1.04 13.80
N HIS A 27 -5.99 0.05 14.54
CA HIS A 27 -4.75 0.36 15.25
C HIS A 27 -4.38 -0.73 16.26
N ASN A 28 -5.35 -1.22 17.03
CA ASN A 28 -5.14 -2.28 18.01
C ASN A 28 -4.89 -3.65 17.37
N SER A 29 -5.34 -3.87 16.12
CA SER A 29 -5.14 -5.14 15.41
C SER A 29 -3.69 -5.41 15.05
N PHE A 30 -2.84 -4.38 15.01
CA PHE A 30 -1.39 -4.52 14.89
C PHE A 30 -0.71 -4.95 16.21
N GLY A 31 -1.45 -4.98 17.32
CA GLY A 31 -1.06 -5.64 18.57
C GLY A 31 0.11 -5.00 19.33
N ARG A 32 0.42 -5.57 20.50
CA ARG A 32 1.61 -5.24 21.32
C ARG A 32 2.91 -5.74 20.66
N GLN A 33 3.11 -5.47 19.38
CA GLN A 33 4.44 -5.51 18.82
C GLN A 33 5.27 -4.52 19.66
N HIS A 34 6.48 -4.88 20.08
CA HIS A 34 7.29 -4.03 20.96
C HIS A 34 7.70 -2.68 20.32
N THR A 35 7.24 -2.44 19.10
CA THR A 35 7.12 -1.16 18.44
C THR A 35 5.70 -0.65 18.60
N GLU A 36 5.54 0.45 19.33
CA GLU A 36 4.36 1.28 19.13
C GLU A 36 4.33 1.65 17.63
N MET A 37 3.35 1.15 16.88
CA MET A 37 3.09 1.65 15.53
C MET A 37 2.72 3.12 15.71
N LEU A 38 3.67 4.00 15.43
CA LEU A 38 3.56 5.39 15.78
C LEU A 38 2.55 6.04 14.83
N GLU A 39 1.44 6.55 15.37
CA GLU A 39 0.67 7.62 14.71
C GLU A 39 1.55 8.88 14.51
N GLU A 40 2.79 8.90 15.03
CA GLU A 40 3.71 10.05 15.13
C GLU A 40 4.36 10.44 13.79
N HIS A 41 4.43 9.52 12.83
CA HIS A 41 4.78 9.85 11.45
C HIS A 41 3.55 10.25 10.63
N PHE A 42 2.39 10.46 11.28
CA PHE A 42 1.17 11.02 10.68
C PHE A 42 0.80 12.28 11.45
N GLU A 43 1.44 13.40 11.09
CA GLU A 43 1.38 14.69 11.78
C GLU A 43 0.00 15.00 12.46
N GLU A 44 0.05 15.02 13.80
CA GLU A 44 -0.82 15.77 14.71
C GLU A 44 -2.28 15.35 14.96
N ILE A 45 -2.59 14.05 14.99
CA ILE A 45 -3.79 13.61 15.73
C ILE A 45 -3.31 12.97 17.02
N THR A 46 -3.43 13.72 18.13
CA THR A 46 -3.11 13.20 19.46
C THR A 46 -3.86 11.89 19.70
N ARG A 47 -3.15 10.88 20.23
CA ARG A 47 -3.60 9.51 20.54
C ARG A 47 -4.75 9.44 21.58
N ASN A 48 -5.86 10.10 21.32
CA ASN A 48 -7.03 10.06 22.18
C ASN A 48 -8.31 9.94 21.34
N ASP A 49 -9.34 9.36 21.96
CA ASP A 49 -10.61 9.08 21.30
C ASP A 49 -11.26 10.35 20.73
N HIS A 50 -11.00 11.51 21.33
CA HIS A 50 -11.55 12.77 20.87
C HIS A 50 -10.95 13.21 19.52
N SER A 51 -9.62 13.19 19.39
CA SER A 51 -8.95 13.58 18.15
C SER A 51 -9.30 12.64 16.99
N ARG A 52 -9.42 11.32 17.27
CA ARG A 52 -9.90 10.34 16.28
C ARG A 52 -11.33 10.62 15.80
N LYS A 53 -12.24 11.01 16.69
CA LYS A 53 -13.61 11.40 16.32
C LYS A 53 -13.63 12.65 15.44
N VAL A 54 -12.92 13.71 15.87
CA VAL A 54 -12.90 15.01 15.16
C VAL A 54 -12.27 14.89 13.76
N ALA A 55 -11.27 14.03 13.60
CA ALA A 55 -10.55 13.83 12.35
C ALA A 55 -10.99 12.59 11.54
N ALA A 56 -12.05 11.87 11.97
CA ALA A 56 -12.46 10.59 11.39
C ALA A 56 -12.59 10.62 9.85
N GLY A 57 -13.17 11.70 9.30
CA GLY A 57 -13.32 11.84 7.85
C GLY A 57 -11.99 11.94 7.10
N ASP A 58 -11.01 12.68 7.64
CA ASP A 58 -9.68 12.81 7.04
C ASP A 58 -8.89 11.50 7.16
N ILE A 59 -9.05 10.80 8.30
CA ILE A 59 -8.44 9.48 8.51
C ILE A 59 -8.98 8.47 7.50
N LEU A 60 -10.30 8.39 7.34
CA LEU A 60 -10.94 7.45 6.40
C LEU A 60 -10.54 7.71 4.94
N ARG A 61 -10.40 8.98 4.54
CA ARG A 61 -9.88 9.34 3.20
C ARG A 61 -8.45 8.85 3.01
N GLY A 62 -7.56 9.13 3.97
CA GLY A 62 -6.17 8.68 3.92
C GLY A 62 -6.05 7.15 3.86
N MET A 63 -6.80 6.44 4.70
CA MET A 63 -6.85 4.98 4.68
C MET A 63 -7.34 4.43 3.33
N LEU A 64 -8.35 5.05 2.70
CA LEU A 64 -8.85 4.62 1.40
C LEU A 64 -7.80 4.82 0.29
N ILE A 65 -7.20 6.01 0.21
CA ILE A 65 -6.19 6.34 -0.81
C ILE A 65 -5.00 5.38 -0.69
N ARG A 66 -4.48 5.22 0.53
CA ARG A 66 -3.38 4.30 0.82
C ARG A 66 -3.76 2.83 0.58
N GLY A 67 -4.96 2.42 0.97
CA GLY A 67 -5.46 1.06 0.77
C GLY A 67 -5.50 0.69 -0.72
N ARG A 68 -5.98 1.60 -1.57
CA ARG A 68 -6.00 1.43 -3.04
C ARG A 68 -4.61 1.37 -3.64
N LEU A 69 -3.69 2.23 -3.23
CA LEU A 69 -2.29 2.16 -3.66
C LEU A 69 -1.65 0.81 -3.30
N GLN A 70 -1.86 0.35 -2.06
CA GLN A 70 -1.37 -0.95 -1.63
C GLN A 70 -2.03 -2.09 -2.41
N ALA A 71 -3.31 -2.00 -2.75
CA ALA A 71 -4.00 -3.02 -3.55
C ALA A 71 -3.36 -3.16 -4.93
N ALA A 72 -3.14 -2.04 -5.63
CA ALA A 72 -2.46 -2.03 -6.93
C ALA A 72 -1.05 -2.66 -6.85
N VAL A 73 -0.28 -2.32 -5.81
CA VAL A 73 1.05 -2.89 -5.59
C VAL A 73 1.00 -4.38 -5.26
N PHE A 74 0.04 -4.79 -4.44
CA PHE A 74 -0.15 -6.17 -4.03
C PHE A 74 -0.54 -7.05 -5.20
N ASP A 75 -1.50 -6.60 -6.01
CA ASP A 75 -1.97 -7.30 -7.20
C ASP A 75 -0.85 -7.49 -8.23
N VAL A 76 -0.02 -6.46 -8.44
CA VAL A 76 1.18 -6.57 -9.29
C VAL A 76 2.12 -7.64 -8.76
N PHE A 77 2.43 -7.65 -7.46
CA PHE A 77 3.29 -8.68 -6.89
C PHE A 77 2.70 -10.08 -7.04
N MET A 78 1.40 -10.24 -6.81
CA MET A 78 0.71 -11.51 -7.02
C MET A 78 0.79 -11.97 -8.48
N GLN A 79 0.67 -11.07 -9.44
CA GLN A 79 0.82 -11.37 -10.86
C GLN A 79 2.26 -11.76 -11.21
N LEU A 80 3.27 -11.09 -10.65
CA LEU A 80 4.68 -11.47 -10.81
C LEU A 80 4.94 -12.89 -10.28
N CYS A 81 4.33 -13.25 -9.14
CA CYS A 81 4.41 -14.60 -8.59
C CYS A 81 3.66 -15.64 -9.42
N LEU A 82 2.44 -15.32 -9.89
CA LEU A 82 1.65 -16.19 -10.75
C LEU A 82 2.38 -16.53 -12.05
N GLN A 83 3.11 -15.57 -12.62
CA GLN A 83 3.91 -15.74 -13.83
C GLN A 83 5.27 -16.41 -13.57
N GLY A 84 5.59 -16.76 -12.31
CA GLY A 84 6.84 -17.41 -11.93
C GLY A 84 8.08 -16.53 -12.02
N VAL A 85 7.90 -15.21 -12.10
CA VAL A 85 9.01 -14.24 -12.22
C VAL A 85 9.46 -13.72 -10.86
N CYS A 86 8.57 -13.77 -9.87
CA CYS A 86 8.87 -13.62 -8.45
C CYS A 86 8.35 -14.83 -7.66
N SER A 87 8.67 -14.90 -6.38
CA SER A 87 8.23 -15.97 -5.48
C SER A 87 7.62 -15.41 -4.20
N LEU A 88 6.55 -16.05 -3.71
CA LEU A 88 5.93 -15.72 -2.43
C LEU A 88 6.90 -15.87 -1.25
N SER A 89 7.99 -16.64 -1.41
CA SER A 89 9.07 -16.72 -0.41
C SER A 89 9.68 -15.35 -0.07
N ALA A 90 9.58 -14.36 -0.96
CA ALA A 90 10.03 -13.00 -0.69
C ALA A 90 9.37 -12.38 0.56
N LEU A 91 8.17 -12.86 0.93
CA LEU A 91 7.38 -12.41 2.08
C LEU A 91 7.84 -13.01 3.42
N GLU A 92 8.72 -14.02 3.43
CA GLU A 92 9.16 -14.73 4.65
C GLU A 92 9.90 -13.85 5.65
N HIS A 93 10.39 -12.68 5.21
CA HIS A 93 11.23 -11.81 6.01
C HIS A 93 10.62 -10.41 6.14
N PRO A 94 10.80 -9.74 7.30
CA PRO A 94 10.40 -8.35 7.45
C PRO A 94 11.20 -7.43 6.52
N VAL A 95 10.64 -6.28 6.19
CA VAL A 95 11.26 -5.19 5.43
C VAL A 95 11.91 -4.20 6.41
N ASP A 96 13.11 -3.72 6.09
CA ASP A 96 13.67 -2.56 6.80
C ASP A 96 13.16 -1.27 6.13
N TRP A 97 12.19 -0.64 6.79
CA TRP A 97 11.49 0.54 6.29
C TRP A 97 12.35 1.80 6.28
N ASN A 98 13.46 1.81 7.03
CA ASN A 98 14.42 2.91 7.06
C ASN A 98 15.60 2.67 6.11
N TYR A 99 15.58 1.56 5.37
CA TYR A 99 16.67 1.19 4.51
C TYR A 99 16.81 2.13 3.32
N ARG A 100 18.00 2.72 3.20
CA ARG A 100 18.39 3.53 2.04
C ARG A 100 19.31 2.69 1.17
N ALA A 101 18.78 2.19 0.06
CA ALA A 101 19.55 1.40 -0.89
C ALA A 101 20.75 2.23 -1.40
N PRO A 102 21.99 1.76 -1.21
CA PRO A 102 23.16 2.45 -1.74
C PRO A 102 23.08 2.57 -3.27
N GLU A 103 23.53 3.69 -3.81
CA GLU A 103 23.57 3.89 -5.26
C GLU A 103 24.41 2.80 -5.95
N GLY A 104 23.93 2.32 -7.10
CA GLY A 104 24.59 1.27 -7.87
C GLY A 104 24.32 -0.15 -7.37
N THR A 105 23.44 -0.33 -6.37
CA THR A 105 22.96 -1.66 -5.95
C THR A 105 21.74 -2.09 -6.77
N CYS A 106 21.50 -3.41 -6.86
CA CYS A 106 20.33 -3.97 -7.52
C CYS A 106 19.02 -3.36 -6.99
N LEU A 107 18.86 -3.26 -5.67
CA LEU A 107 17.66 -2.65 -5.08
C LEU A 107 17.52 -1.17 -5.43
N SER A 108 18.61 -0.38 -5.40
CA SER A 108 18.53 1.03 -5.82
C SER A 108 18.10 1.18 -7.27
N TRP A 109 18.52 0.26 -8.14
CA TRP A 109 18.11 0.23 -9.54
C TRP A 109 16.64 -0.17 -9.71
N ILE A 110 16.19 -1.23 -9.03
CA ILE A 110 14.78 -1.66 -9.03
C ILE A 110 13.87 -0.51 -8.58
N LEU A 111 14.21 0.18 -7.49
CA LEU A 111 13.42 1.30 -7.00
C LEU A 111 13.37 2.46 -8.01
N ARG A 112 14.50 2.81 -8.66
CA ARG A 112 14.52 3.82 -9.73
C ARG A 112 13.62 3.44 -10.90
N MET A 113 13.66 2.18 -11.31
CA MET A 113 12.80 1.67 -12.39
C MET A 113 11.32 1.64 -11.99
N LEU A 114 10.99 1.35 -10.72
CA LEU A 114 9.61 1.47 -10.24
C LEU A 114 9.15 2.93 -10.22
N TYR A 115 10.02 3.90 -9.93
CA TYR A 115 9.66 5.32 -9.92
C TYR A 115 9.25 5.88 -11.29
N VAL A 116 9.31 5.13 -12.39
CA VAL A 116 8.78 5.61 -13.69
C VAL A 116 7.26 5.45 -13.81
N PHE A 117 6.64 4.63 -12.97
CA PHE A 117 5.20 4.37 -13.00
C PHE A 117 4.41 5.49 -12.30
N GLY A 118 3.28 5.87 -12.88
CA GLY A 118 2.47 7.03 -12.46
C GLY A 118 2.14 7.05 -10.97
N CYS A 119 1.77 5.91 -10.36
CA CYS A 119 1.43 5.86 -8.94
C CYS A 119 2.58 6.22 -8.00
N PHE A 120 3.83 6.12 -8.44
CA PHE A 120 5.00 6.49 -7.64
C PHE A 120 5.57 7.87 -8.00
N ARG A 121 5.08 8.49 -9.07
CA ARG A 121 5.46 9.87 -9.46
C ARG A 121 4.45 10.91 -9.02
N VAL A 122 3.20 10.51 -8.83
CA VAL A 122 2.12 11.43 -8.50
C VAL A 122 2.43 12.21 -7.23
N ASN A 123 2.08 13.50 -7.24
CA ASN A 123 2.14 14.31 -6.03
C ASN A 123 0.98 13.92 -5.09
N TRP A 124 1.27 12.98 -4.19
CA TRP A 124 0.31 12.50 -3.18
C TRP A 124 -0.21 13.60 -2.25
N SER A 125 0.51 14.73 -2.09
CA SER A 125 -0.02 15.87 -1.33
C SER A 125 -1.16 16.56 -2.07
N SER A 126 -1.05 16.70 -3.39
CA SER A 126 -2.09 17.27 -4.24
C SER A 126 -3.30 16.33 -4.33
N VAL A 127 -3.08 15.01 -4.46
CA VAL A 127 -4.17 14.02 -4.45
C VAL A 127 -4.96 14.14 -3.15
N GLN A 128 -4.28 14.17 -2.00
CA GLN A 128 -4.95 14.31 -0.71
C GLN A 128 -5.74 15.61 -0.57
N GLU A 129 -5.23 16.73 -1.09
CA GLU A 129 -5.92 18.02 -1.10
C GLU A 129 -7.20 17.98 -1.95
N ASN A 130 -7.14 17.37 -3.14
CA ASN A 130 -8.31 17.16 -4.00
C ASN A 130 -9.39 16.29 -3.31
N TRP A 131 -8.95 15.37 -2.44
CA TRP A 131 -9.84 14.57 -1.61
C TRP A 131 -10.36 15.32 -0.37
N GLY A 132 -9.98 16.59 -0.17
CA GLY A 132 -10.43 17.44 0.91
C GLY A 132 -9.66 17.28 2.22
N ILE A 133 -8.50 16.59 2.20
CA ILE A 133 -7.63 16.47 3.36
C ILE A 133 -6.81 17.76 3.50
N ARG A 134 -6.90 18.42 4.66
CA ARG A 134 -6.20 19.67 4.92
C ARG A 134 -4.68 19.46 4.96
N PRO A 135 -3.87 20.45 4.54
CA PRO A 135 -2.41 20.37 4.60
C PRO A 135 -1.85 19.93 5.96
N SER A 136 -2.40 20.46 7.06
CA SER A 136 -2.01 20.13 8.43
C SER A 136 -2.47 18.74 8.93
N ARG A 137 -3.08 17.93 8.06
CA ARG A 137 -3.61 16.59 8.34
C ARG A 137 -3.25 15.60 7.24
N ARG A 138 -2.29 15.97 6.38
CA ARG A 138 -1.85 15.12 5.28
C ARG A 138 -1.12 13.91 5.84
N TRP A 139 -1.35 12.80 5.18
CA TRP A 139 -0.63 11.57 5.38
C TRP A 139 0.66 11.64 4.60
N VAL A 140 1.76 11.28 5.25
CA VAL A 140 3.08 11.16 4.63
C VAL A 140 3.40 9.67 4.39
N GLU A 141 4.54 9.37 3.76
CA GLU A 141 5.01 7.99 3.49
C GLU A 141 4.17 7.19 2.48
N TYR A 142 3.82 7.81 1.34
CA TYR A 142 3.31 7.06 0.18
C TYR A 142 4.41 6.32 -0.60
N ASP A 143 5.67 6.44 -0.16
CA ASP A 143 6.82 5.69 -0.68
C ASP A 143 6.95 4.28 -0.05
N ALA A 144 6.23 3.97 1.03
CA ALA A 144 6.32 2.64 1.65
C ALA A 144 5.94 1.48 0.69
N PRO A 145 4.87 1.59 -0.13
CA PRO A 145 4.52 0.56 -1.10
C PRO A 145 5.58 0.33 -2.19
N ILE A 146 6.29 1.37 -2.67
CA ILE A 146 7.38 1.18 -3.64
C ILE A 146 8.58 0.47 -3.01
N LEU A 147 8.94 0.82 -1.77
CA LEU A 147 10.00 0.12 -1.04
C LEU A 147 9.65 -1.35 -0.82
N TRP A 148 8.41 -1.63 -0.44
CA TRP A 148 7.92 -3.00 -0.27
C TRP A 148 8.00 -3.79 -1.58
N LEU A 149 7.44 -3.27 -2.68
CA LEU A 149 7.45 -3.94 -3.98
C LEU A 149 8.86 -4.18 -4.49
N GLY A 150 9.72 -3.15 -4.43
CA GLY A 150 11.11 -3.26 -4.84
C GLY A 150 11.90 -4.28 -4.02
N THR A 151 11.59 -4.38 -2.72
CA THR A 151 12.16 -5.41 -1.85
C THR A 151 11.70 -6.81 -2.25
N MET A 152 10.40 -7.01 -2.49
CA MET A 152 9.86 -8.31 -2.87
C MET A 152 10.42 -8.81 -4.21
N ILE A 153 10.51 -7.89 -5.19
CA ILE A 153 11.17 -8.14 -6.48
C ILE A 153 12.63 -8.52 -6.22
N GLY A 154 13.39 -7.66 -5.53
CA GLY A 154 14.81 -7.87 -5.28
C GLY A 154 15.14 -9.17 -4.52
N ARG A 155 14.20 -9.69 -3.74
CA ARG A 155 14.34 -10.97 -3.02
C ARG A 155 14.16 -12.20 -3.87
N SER A 156 13.44 -12.11 -5.00
CA SER A 156 12.96 -13.31 -5.69
C SER A 156 12.93 -13.25 -7.22
N PHE A 157 13.33 -12.14 -7.84
CA PHE A 157 13.28 -12.01 -9.29
C PHE A 157 14.10 -13.08 -10.02
N THR A 158 13.58 -13.58 -11.13
CA THR A 158 14.32 -14.45 -12.06
C THR A 158 14.95 -13.65 -13.21
N SER A 159 14.26 -12.61 -13.68
CA SER A 159 14.75 -11.67 -14.69
C SER A 159 14.12 -10.29 -14.46
N LEU A 160 14.95 -9.26 -14.35
CA LEU A 160 14.48 -7.88 -14.14
C LEU A 160 13.67 -7.37 -15.33
N ASP A 161 14.09 -7.65 -16.56
CA ASP A 161 13.38 -7.18 -17.76
C ASP A 161 11.95 -7.75 -17.80
N VAL A 162 11.80 -9.04 -17.52
CA VAL A 162 10.49 -9.70 -17.48
C VAL A 162 9.61 -9.14 -16.35
N VAL A 163 10.20 -8.81 -15.19
CA VAL A 163 9.46 -8.13 -14.11
C VAL A 163 8.85 -6.84 -14.64
N PHE A 164 9.63 -5.96 -15.26
CA PHE A 164 9.15 -4.66 -15.70
C PHE A 164 8.18 -4.75 -16.89
N ASP A 165 8.35 -5.74 -17.77
CA ASP A 165 7.36 -6.03 -18.82
C ASP A 165 6.01 -6.50 -18.25
N ILE A 166 6.01 -7.33 -17.21
CA ILE A 166 4.77 -7.72 -16.52
C ILE A 166 4.14 -6.49 -15.85
N ILE A 167 4.89 -5.71 -15.06
CA ILE A 167 4.35 -4.52 -14.40
C ILE A 167 3.74 -3.56 -15.44
N ARG A 168 4.40 -3.35 -16.58
CA ARG A 168 3.88 -2.52 -17.67
C ARG A 168 2.59 -3.08 -18.28
N THR A 169 2.54 -4.38 -18.56
CA THR A 169 1.39 -5.00 -19.23
C THR A 169 0.15 -5.11 -18.33
N THR A 170 0.36 -5.19 -17.02
CA THR A 170 -0.74 -5.26 -16.03
C THR A 170 -1.42 -3.90 -15.85
N ASN A 171 -0.70 -2.80 -16.11
CA ASN A 171 -1.22 -1.44 -16.10
C ASN A 171 -1.95 -1.07 -14.80
N GLN A 172 -1.51 -1.63 -13.68
CA GLN A 172 -2.09 -1.36 -12.36
C GLN A 172 -1.37 -0.19 -11.66
N LEU A 173 -0.09 0.02 -11.96
CA LEU A 173 0.71 1.15 -11.43
C LEU A 173 0.60 2.43 -12.28
N GLY A 174 -0.19 2.37 -13.35
CA GLY A 174 -0.46 3.51 -14.24
C GLY A 174 0.49 3.69 -15.39
N PRO A 175 0.36 4.84 -16.09
CA PRO A 175 1.19 5.15 -17.24
C PRO A 175 2.66 5.27 -16.84
N ILE A 176 3.53 4.97 -17.80
CA ILE A 176 4.98 5.10 -17.66
C ILE A 176 5.40 6.48 -18.16
N HIS A 177 6.24 7.16 -17.38
CA HIS A 177 6.89 8.38 -17.84
C HIS A 177 8.05 8.07 -18.80
N SER A 178 7.76 8.09 -20.10
CA SER A 178 8.67 7.68 -21.18
C SER A 178 10.04 8.38 -21.14
N ASP A 179 10.09 9.66 -20.81
CA ASP A 179 11.35 10.41 -20.75
C ASP A 179 12.24 9.92 -19.61
N SER A 180 11.64 9.63 -18.45
CA SER A 180 12.38 9.09 -17.30
C SER A 180 12.86 7.66 -17.57
N LEU A 181 12.02 6.84 -18.21
CA LEU A 181 12.43 5.50 -18.64
C LEU A 181 13.60 5.57 -19.63
N THR A 182 13.56 6.48 -20.61
CA THR A 182 14.64 6.66 -21.59
C THR A 182 15.95 7.07 -20.91
N GLN A 183 15.89 8.04 -19.98
CA GLN A 183 17.08 8.44 -19.21
C GLN A 183 17.66 7.31 -18.37
N LEU A 184 16.80 6.48 -17.74
CA LEU A 184 17.24 5.32 -16.97
C LEU A 184 17.86 4.24 -17.87
N ALA A 185 17.26 3.96 -19.02
CA ALA A 185 17.79 3.03 -19.99
C ALA A 185 19.17 3.49 -20.51
N GLU A 186 19.37 4.78 -20.79
CA GLU A 186 20.65 5.26 -21.31
C GLU A 186 21.75 5.38 -20.24
N GLY A 187 21.39 5.81 -19.02
CA GLY A 187 22.35 6.14 -17.97
C GLY A 187 22.60 5.06 -16.92
N PHE A 188 21.67 4.10 -16.78
CA PHE A 188 21.65 3.16 -15.66
C PHE A 188 21.24 1.75 -16.14
N GLN A 189 22.08 1.10 -16.92
CA GLN A 189 21.85 -0.28 -17.34
C GLN A 189 21.92 -1.27 -16.15
N PRO A 190 21.05 -2.29 -16.09
CA PRO A 190 21.12 -3.30 -15.05
C PRO A 190 22.43 -4.09 -15.16
N ASN A 191 23.03 -4.43 -14.03
CA ASN A 191 24.23 -5.27 -14.03
C ASN A 191 23.83 -6.74 -14.18
N GLU A 192 24.35 -7.42 -15.22
CA GLU A 192 24.09 -8.84 -15.50
C GLU A 192 24.49 -9.78 -14.35
N ALA A 193 25.38 -9.35 -13.46
CA ALA A 193 25.79 -10.12 -12.29
C ALA A 193 24.79 -10.07 -11.13
N TRP A 194 23.81 -9.17 -11.17
CA TRP A 194 22.80 -9.07 -10.12
C TRP A 194 21.90 -10.31 -10.10
N LYS A 195 21.64 -10.80 -8.89
CA LYS A 195 20.78 -11.94 -8.62
C LYS A 195 19.86 -11.58 -7.47
N ALA A 196 18.70 -12.22 -7.44
CA ALA A 196 17.81 -12.16 -6.30
C ALA A 196 18.54 -12.58 -5.02
N ASP A 197 18.29 -11.84 -3.94
CA ASP A 197 18.80 -12.14 -2.60
C ASP A 197 17.66 -12.15 -1.60
N ILE A 198 17.27 -13.33 -1.12
CA ILE A 198 16.19 -13.48 -0.14
C ILE A 198 16.42 -12.67 1.13
N ASN A 199 17.68 -12.35 1.48
CA ASN A 199 18.03 -11.54 2.65
C ASN A 199 18.14 -10.04 2.35
N LEU A 200 17.86 -9.61 1.11
CA LEU A 200 17.83 -8.22 0.72
C LEU A 200 16.88 -7.43 1.64
N ASN A 201 17.35 -6.29 2.12
CA ASN A 201 16.57 -5.37 2.94
C ASN A 201 15.94 -6.04 4.18
N ARG A 202 16.69 -6.95 4.82
CA ARG A 202 16.25 -7.70 6.00
C ARG A 202 16.79 -7.06 7.28
N PRO A 203 15.93 -6.52 8.16
CA PRO A 203 16.37 -6.00 9.45
C PRO A 203 16.73 -7.15 10.41
N GLN A 204 17.55 -6.84 11.42
CA GLN A 204 17.90 -7.80 12.47
C GLN A 204 16.71 -8.19 13.36
N ARG A 205 15.69 -7.34 13.42
CA ARG A 205 14.44 -7.57 14.16
C ARG A 205 13.29 -6.98 13.35
N TRP A 206 12.10 -7.55 13.54
CA TRP A 206 10.89 -6.99 12.98
C TRP A 206 10.36 -5.86 13.87
N TYR A 207 10.19 -4.70 13.26
CA TYR A 207 9.71 -3.48 13.92
C TYR A 207 8.35 -3.02 13.36
N GLY A 208 7.80 -3.73 12.36
CA GLY A 208 6.66 -3.26 11.56
C GLY A 208 7.03 -2.04 10.70
N SER A 209 6.09 -1.61 9.86
CA SER A 209 6.25 -0.37 9.06
C SER A 209 6.34 0.89 9.92
N GLY A 210 5.91 0.82 11.18
CA GLY A 210 5.68 2.02 11.99
C GLY A 210 4.50 2.85 11.49
N THR A 211 3.78 2.36 10.47
CA THR A 211 2.78 3.11 9.72
C THR A 211 1.39 2.52 9.95
N PHE A 212 0.47 3.33 10.50
CA PHE A 212 -0.93 2.96 10.59
C PHE A 212 -1.55 2.74 9.20
N ALA A 213 -2.45 1.75 9.09
CA ALA A 213 -3.13 1.35 7.86
C ALA A 213 -2.20 0.92 6.71
N PHE A 214 -1.06 0.30 7.05
CA PHE A 214 -0.23 -0.44 6.11
C PHE A 214 -0.50 -1.94 6.25
N TRP A 215 -0.93 -2.59 5.17
CA TRP A 215 -1.48 -3.95 5.16
C TRP A 215 -0.72 -4.90 4.24
N LEU A 216 0.26 -4.43 3.47
CA LEU A 216 1.05 -5.30 2.61
C LEU A 216 1.77 -6.36 3.45
N PRO A 217 1.71 -7.65 3.06
CA PRO A 217 2.23 -8.72 3.88
C PRO A 217 3.76 -8.70 3.97
N GLU A 218 4.28 -8.96 5.16
CA GLU A 218 5.70 -9.19 5.42
C GLU A 218 5.83 -10.13 6.62
N ASN A 219 6.99 -10.78 6.77
CA ASN A 219 7.22 -11.73 7.85
C ASN A 219 6.14 -12.84 7.90
N VAL A 220 5.73 -13.32 6.72
CA VAL A 220 4.69 -14.34 6.55
C VAL A 220 5.26 -15.71 6.92
N GLU A 221 4.46 -16.51 7.63
CA GLU A 221 4.87 -17.86 8.02
C GLU A 221 5.10 -18.75 6.80
N ALA A 222 6.21 -19.48 6.79
CA ALA A 222 6.55 -20.41 5.72
C ALA A 222 5.43 -21.45 5.46
N CYS A 223 4.66 -21.80 6.48
CA CYS A 223 3.54 -22.74 6.37
C CYS A 223 2.40 -22.21 5.46
N ILE A 224 2.28 -20.90 5.26
CA ILE A 224 1.33 -20.27 4.33
C ILE A 224 1.93 -20.30 2.90
N ILE A 225 3.18 -19.88 2.77
CA ILE A 225 3.88 -19.74 1.48
C ILE A 225 4.09 -21.11 0.79
N GLN A 226 4.24 -22.19 1.56
CA GLN A 226 4.52 -23.53 1.05
C GLN A 226 3.27 -24.33 0.63
N GLN A 227 2.07 -23.76 0.69
CA GLN A 227 0.81 -24.46 0.34
C GLN A 227 0.56 -24.56 -1.18
N GLY A 228 1.47 -24.05 -2.00
CA GLY A 228 1.23 -23.83 -3.43
C GLY A 228 0.68 -22.42 -3.67
N PHE A 229 0.84 -21.92 -4.90
CA PHE A 229 0.55 -20.51 -5.20
C PHE A 229 -0.90 -20.13 -4.93
N ASP A 230 -1.87 -20.91 -5.42
CA ASP A 230 -3.30 -20.56 -5.32
C ASP A 230 -3.80 -20.47 -3.87
N ASP A 231 -3.45 -21.46 -3.04
CA ASP A 231 -3.85 -21.50 -1.63
C ASP A 231 -3.18 -20.37 -0.82
N ALA A 232 -1.88 -20.14 -1.05
CA ALA A 232 -1.14 -19.06 -0.40
C ALA A 232 -1.66 -17.68 -0.82
N ALA A 233 -1.90 -17.47 -2.13
CA ALA A 233 -2.46 -16.24 -2.66
C ALA A 233 -3.85 -15.97 -2.09
N MET A 234 -4.71 -16.99 -2.02
CA MET A 234 -6.04 -16.87 -1.41
C MET A 234 -5.95 -16.45 0.06
N ALA A 235 -5.07 -17.07 0.85
CA ALA A 235 -4.90 -16.74 2.27
C ALA A 235 -4.39 -15.30 2.47
N LEU A 236 -3.40 -14.88 1.69
CA LEU A 236 -2.82 -13.54 1.75
C LEU A 236 -3.84 -12.48 1.30
N SER A 237 -4.53 -12.74 0.19
CA SER A 237 -5.58 -11.86 -0.33
C SER A 237 -6.74 -11.74 0.65
N GLN A 238 -7.14 -12.82 1.32
CA GLN A 238 -8.26 -12.76 2.27
C GLN A 238 -8.01 -11.79 3.42
N ASP A 239 -6.81 -11.77 4.02
CA ASP A 239 -6.53 -10.82 5.11
C ASP A 239 -6.44 -9.38 4.59
N PHE A 240 -5.71 -9.17 3.48
CA PHE A 240 -5.54 -7.86 2.86
C PHE A 240 -6.87 -7.23 2.44
N TYR A 241 -7.65 -7.92 1.59
CA TYR A 241 -8.89 -7.37 1.04
C TYR A 241 -9.98 -7.22 2.09
N LYS A 242 -10.00 -8.07 3.13
CA LYS A 242 -10.93 -7.87 4.26
C LYS A 242 -10.70 -6.53 4.96
N ARG A 243 -9.45 -6.08 5.09
CA ARG A 243 -9.13 -4.76 5.69
C ARG A 243 -9.49 -3.62 4.76
N LEU A 244 -9.21 -3.77 3.46
CA LEU A 244 -9.57 -2.80 2.43
C LEU A 244 -11.10 -2.64 2.34
N GLU A 245 -11.86 -3.72 2.16
CA GLU A 245 -13.32 -3.74 2.10
C GLU A 245 -13.95 -3.10 3.34
N ARG A 246 -13.40 -3.42 4.53
CA ARG A 246 -13.85 -2.78 5.78
C ARG A 246 -13.63 -1.26 5.71
N THR A 247 -12.46 -0.81 5.30
CA THR A 247 -12.13 0.62 5.18
C THR A 247 -13.06 1.32 4.19
N GLU A 248 -13.27 0.74 3.01
CA GLU A 248 -14.19 1.25 1.98
C GLU A 248 -15.62 1.38 2.49
N MET A 249 -16.12 0.34 3.16
CA MET A 249 -17.46 0.34 3.76
C MET A 249 -17.59 1.46 4.80
N HIS A 250 -16.61 1.61 5.70
CA HIS A 250 -16.63 2.68 6.70
C HIS A 250 -16.54 4.08 6.08
N TYR A 251 -15.72 4.23 5.03
CA TYR A 251 -15.66 5.47 4.24
C TYR A 251 -17.02 5.80 3.62
N ALA A 252 -17.62 4.84 2.90
CA ALA A 252 -18.90 5.05 2.23
C ALA A 252 -20.01 5.42 3.22
N VAL A 253 -20.09 4.72 4.35
CA VAL A 253 -21.08 5.02 5.41
C VAL A 253 -20.85 6.40 6.02
N PHE A 254 -19.60 6.79 6.28
CA PHE A 254 -19.30 8.09 6.88
C PHE A 254 -19.74 9.26 5.97
N PHE A 255 -19.60 9.11 4.65
CA PHE A 255 -19.93 10.12 3.66
C PHE A 255 -21.32 9.93 3.01
N ASP A 256 -22.16 9.03 3.54
CA ASP A 256 -23.49 8.69 2.99
C ASP A 256 -23.46 8.28 1.51
N ILE A 257 -22.39 7.63 1.07
CA ILE A 257 -22.24 7.12 -0.29
C ILE A 257 -22.93 5.75 -0.35
N ASN A 258 -23.89 5.61 -1.27
CA ASN A 258 -24.52 4.33 -1.55
C ASN A 258 -23.48 3.31 -2.04
N ARG A 259 -23.55 2.05 -1.59
CA ARG A 259 -22.57 1.03 -1.98
C ARG A 259 -22.53 0.78 -3.49
N ASP A 260 -23.67 0.78 -4.17
CA ASP A 260 -23.73 0.59 -5.62
C ASP A 260 -23.06 1.76 -6.36
N VAL A 261 -23.19 2.98 -5.83
CA VAL A 261 -22.50 4.16 -6.36
C VAL A 261 -21.00 4.04 -6.10
N PHE A 262 -20.60 3.69 -4.88
CA PHE A 262 -19.18 3.51 -4.55
C PHE A 262 -18.52 2.45 -5.44
N ASP A 263 -19.17 1.30 -5.63
CA ASP A 263 -18.65 0.21 -6.47
C ASP A 263 -18.60 0.63 -7.95
N THR A 264 -19.55 1.45 -8.41
CA THR A 264 -19.54 2.04 -9.76
C THR A 264 -18.37 3.01 -9.93
N ASP A 265 -18.18 3.94 -8.98
CA ASP A 265 -17.08 4.92 -8.99
C ASP A 265 -15.72 4.20 -9.02
N VAL A 266 -15.58 3.08 -8.28
CA VAL A 266 -14.37 2.25 -8.28
C VAL A 266 -14.15 1.59 -9.64
N GLN A 267 -15.21 1.00 -10.23
CA GLN A 267 -15.13 0.37 -11.55
C GLN A 267 -14.79 1.38 -12.67
N GLN A 268 -15.22 2.62 -12.51
CA GLN A 268 -14.94 3.72 -13.44
C GLN A 268 -13.55 4.33 -13.24
N GLY A 269 -12.87 4.00 -12.14
CA GLY A 269 -11.53 4.49 -11.82
C GLY A 269 -11.52 5.68 -10.85
N GLU A 270 -12.66 6.35 -10.62
CA GLU A 270 -12.76 7.64 -9.90
C GLU A 270 -12.29 7.57 -8.45
N ARG A 271 -12.32 6.36 -7.88
CA ARG A 271 -11.84 6.04 -6.53
C ARG A 271 -10.75 4.97 -6.53
N ASP A 272 -10.02 4.88 -7.63
CA ASP A 272 -8.88 4.00 -7.84
C ASP A 272 -7.63 4.82 -8.19
N VAL A 273 -6.46 4.21 -8.00
CA VAL A 273 -5.15 4.82 -8.26
C VAL A 273 -5.06 5.34 -9.69
N ARG A 274 -5.75 4.68 -10.64
CA ARG A 274 -5.76 4.99 -12.07
C ARG A 274 -6.25 6.40 -12.41
N ASP A 275 -7.25 6.93 -11.69
CA ASP A 275 -7.73 8.29 -11.96
C ASP A 275 -6.88 9.35 -11.28
N TRP A 276 -6.16 8.99 -10.22
CA TRP A 276 -5.32 9.93 -9.48
C TRP A 276 -3.99 10.21 -10.20
N ILE A 277 -3.62 9.36 -11.15
CA ILE A 277 -2.33 9.37 -11.86
C ILE A 277 -2.44 9.85 -13.32
N SER A 278 -3.52 10.58 -13.65
CA SER A 278 -3.79 11.10 -15.01
C SER A 278 -2.58 11.83 -15.62
N GLU A 279 -2.46 11.77 -16.96
CA GLU A 279 -1.30 12.18 -17.76
C GLU A 279 -0.84 13.65 -17.61
N ASP A 280 -1.60 14.51 -16.93
CA ASP A 280 -1.34 15.94 -16.75
C ASP A 280 -0.66 16.32 -15.39
N ALA A 281 -0.10 15.35 -14.66
CA ALA A 281 0.68 15.59 -13.43
C ALA A 281 2.20 15.64 -13.65
#